data_AF-A0A0J9WN62-F1
#
_entry.id   AF-A0A0J9WN62-F1
#
_cell.length_a   1.000
_cell.length_b   1.000
_cell.length_c   1.000
_cell.angle_alpha   90.00
_cell.angle_beta   90.00
_cell.angle_gamma   90.00
#
_symmetry.space_group_name_H-M   'P 1'
#
loop_
_entity.id
_entity.type
_entity.pdbx_description
1 polymer ?
#
loop_
_entity_poly.entity_id
_entity_poly.type
_entity_poly.pdbx_seq_one_letter_code
_entity_poly.pdbx_strand_id
1 'polypeptide(L)'
;MTESGPSLVLSDVLRGTLADCFPTPVTYTPLETRGERVSTTRSIGGSGTGNGDSFLRTNALRTLTAMARWKPESGSKAVTHIAGPGGELQRSAGDRWRRTGEGEGGIIGIESVVVRDSHGQVIETRSEILMDFNCGGMFRAWIDDEGNPQMSIFSNEPSDDL
;
A
#
# COMPACT_ATOMS: atom_id res chain seq x y z
N MET A 1 13.36 -71.96 19.33
CA MET A 1 13.97 -71.10 18.31
C MET A 1 13.10 -69.86 18.19
N THR A 2 13.59 -68.72 18.62
CA THR A 2 12.92 -67.42 18.46
C THR A 2 14.00 -66.44 18.02
N GLU A 3 14.09 -66.18 16.72
CA GLU A 3 14.96 -65.13 16.19
C GLU A 3 14.36 -63.77 16.55
N SER A 4 15.16 -62.92 17.20
CA SER A 4 14.86 -61.50 17.36
C SER A 4 15.10 -60.81 16.02
N GLY A 5 14.06 -60.24 15.43
CA GLY A 5 14.17 -59.40 14.24
C GLY A 5 15.00 -58.13 14.49
N PRO A 6 15.42 -57.42 13.42
CA PRO A 6 16.31 -56.28 13.53
C PRO A 6 15.64 -55.09 14.23
N SER A 7 16.27 -54.61 15.30
CA SER A 7 15.89 -53.37 15.99
C SER A 7 16.40 -52.17 15.19
N LEU A 8 15.49 -51.41 14.59
CA LEU A 8 15.83 -50.14 13.93
C LEU A 8 16.02 -49.05 14.99
N VAL A 9 17.25 -48.56 15.13
CA VAL A 9 17.61 -47.47 16.04
C VAL A 9 17.23 -46.14 15.38
N LEU A 10 16.06 -45.61 15.74
CA LEU A 10 15.48 -44.36 15.22
C LEU A 10 16.11 -43.07 15.80
N SER A 11 17.06 -43.20 16.74
CA SER A 11 17.56 -42.06 17.52
C SER A 11 18.30 -41.01 16.68
N ASP A 12 19.05 -41.45 15.67
CA ASP A 12 19.98 -40.57 14.96
C ASP A 12 19.25 -39.77 13.87
N VAL A 13 18.25 -40.38 13.24
CA VAL A 13 17.38 -39.70 12.26
C VAL A 13 16.50 -38.65 12.95
N LEU A 14 15.95 -38.96 14.12
CA LEU A 14 15.16 -38.01 14.90
C LEU A 14 16.00 -36.82 15.39
N ARG A 15 17.26 -37.05 15.80
CA ARG A 15 18.17 -35.96 16.19
C ARG A 15 18.48 -35.01 15.04
N GLY A 16 18.69 -35.53 13.83
CA GLY A 16 18.90 -34.70 12.63
C GLY A 16 17.69 -33.81 12.34
N THR A 17 16.48 -34.38 12.35
CA THR A 17 15.25 -33.61 12.09
C THR A 17 14.96 -32.53 13.13
N LEU A 18 15.29 -32.78 14.41
CA LEU A 18 15.15 -31.76 15.46
C LEU A 18 16.21 -30.67 15.31
N ALA A 19 17.45 -31.00 14.95
CA ALA A 19 18.50 -30.01 14.71
C ALA A 19 18.19 -29.11 13.50
N ASP A 20 17.58 -29.66 12.44
CA ASP A 20 17.22 -28.90 11.24
C ASP A 20 15.96 -28.04 11.41
N CYS A 21 15.14 -28.31 12.43
CA CYS A 21 13.90 -27.57 12.72
C CYS A 21 14.03 -26.58 13.88
N PHE A 22 15.11 -26.64 14.66
CA PHE A 22 15.40 -25.65 15.69
C PHE A 22 16.34 -24.59 15.12
N PRO A 23 15.92 -23.31 15.09
CA PRO A 23 16.85 -22.24 14.74
C PRO A 23 18.05 -22.33 15.67
N THR A 24 19.26 -22.41 15.10
CA THR A 24 20.52 -22.23 15.82
C THR A 24 20.36 -21.09 16.83
N PRO A 25 20.79 -21.25 18.10
CA PRO A 25 20.76 -20.17 19.08
C PRO A 25 21.86 -19.17 18.72
N VAL A 26 21.70 -18.50 17.58
CA VAL A 26 22.37 -17.23 17.32
C VAL A 26 21.70 -16.29 18.29
N THR A 27 22.48 -15.88 19.29
CA THR A 27 22.13 -14.87 20.28
C THR A 27 21.43 -13.74 19.56
N TYR A 28 20.10 -13.66 19.69
CA TYR A 28 19.34 -12.52 19.23
C TYR A 28 19.77 -11.38 20.14
N THR A 29 20.80 -10.65 19.72
CA THR A 29 21.09 -9.33 20.27
C THR A 29 19.96 -8.45 19.77
N PRO A 30 19.00 -8.03 20.62
CA PRO A 30 18.01 -7.06 20.18
C PRO A 30 18.80 -5.86 19.66
N LEU A 31 18.55 -5.44 18.43
CA LEU A 31 19.00 -4.13 18.01
C LEU A 31 18.42 -3.16 19.03
N GLU A 32 19.28 -2.48 19.80
CA GLU A 32 18.85 -1.33 20.59
C GLU A 32 18.32 -0.30 19.59
N THR A 33 17.02 -0.36 19.29
CA THR A 33 16.31 0.78 18.73
C THR A 33 16.21 1.79 19.87
N ARG A 34 17.34 2.44 20.15
CA ARG A 34 17.48 3.59 21.06
C ARG A 34 16.97 4.85 20.37
N GLY A 35 15.85 4.72 19.67
CA GLY A 35 15.02 5.82 19.21
C GLY A 35 13.71 5.72 19.98
N GLU A 36 13.17 6.85 20.42
CA GLU A 36 11.84 6.88 21.01
C GLU A 36 10.86 6.15 20.09
N ARG A 37 10.03 5.27 20.66
CA ARG A 37 9.05 4.51 19.89
C ARG A 37 8.00 5.49 19.37
N VAL A 38 8.09 5.81 18.09
CA VAL A 38 7.14 6.68 17.41
C VAL A 38 6.01 5.83 16.81
N SER A 39 4.78 6.35 16.86
CA SER A 39 3.61 5.78 16.21
C SER A 39 3.09 6.71 15.12
N THR A 40 2.74 6.15 13.97
CA THR A 40 2.24 6.90 12.81
C THR A 40 0.81 6.49 12.50
N THR A 41 -0.12 7.45 12.51
CA THR A 41 -1.50 7.27 12.07
C THR A 41 -1.67 7.96 10.72
N ARG A 42 -2.03 7.20 9.70
CA ARG A 42 -2.39 7.71 8.37
C ARG A 42 -3.90 7.61 8.17
N SER A 43 -4.51 8.67 7.68
CA SER A 43 -5.93 8.75 7.34
C SER A 43 -6.05 9.34 5.94
N ILE A 44 -6.90 8.75 5.10
CA ILE A 44 -7.13 9.24 3.75
C ILE A 44 -8.63 9.44 3.55
N GLY A 45 -9.01 10.64 3.13
CA GLY A 45 -10.33 10.92 2.56
C GLY A 45 -10.18 10.98 1.04
N GLY A 46 -11.00 10.24 0.29
CA GLY A 46 -10.90 10.19 -1.16
C GLY A 46 -12.26 10.21 -1.83
N SER A 47 -12.27 10.60 -3.10
CA SER A 47 -13.41 10.54 -4.00
C SER A 47 -12.96 9.94 -5.33
N GLY A 48 -13.65 8.90 -5.77
CA GLY A 48 -13.40 8.23 -7.04
C GLY A 48 -14.46 8.59 -8.08
N THR A 49 -14.05 8.74 -9.34
CA THR A 49 -14.94 8.95 -10.48
C THR A 49 -14.51 8.07 -11.66
N GLY A 50 -15.46 7.63 -12.48
CA GLY A 50 -15.22 6.74 -13.63
C GLY A 50 -16.17 5.56 -13.69
N ASN A 51 -15.70 4.43 -14.21
CA ASN A 51 -16.48 3.20 -14.29
C ASN A 51 -16.70 2.58 -12.90
N GLY A 52 -17.91 2.74 -12.34
CA GLY A 52 -18.25 2.31 -10.98
C GLY A 52 -17.99 0.83 -10.70
N ASP A 53 -18.26 -0.05 -11.66
CA ASP A 53 -18.01 -1.49 -11.52
C ASP A 53 -16.52 -1.80 -11.28
N SER A 54 -15.61 -1.05 -11.92
CA SER A 54 -14.17 -1.19 -11.73
C SER A 54 -13.74 -0.74 -10.32
N PHE A 55 -14.32 0.35 -9.82
CA PHE A 55 -14.09 0.82 -8.45
C PHE A 55 -14.56 -0.19 -7.40
N LEU A 56 -15.73 -0.80 -7.59
CA LEU A 56 -16.28 -1.82 -6.70
C LEU A 56 -15.45 -3.11 -6.74
N ARG A 57 -15.10 -3.58 -7.95
CA ARG A 57 -14.33 -4.82 -8.15
C ARG A 57 -12.95 -4.76 -7.51
N THR A 58 -12.30 -3.60 -7.57
CA THR A 58 -10.96 -3.39 -6.99
C THR A 58 -10.99 -2.89 -5.55
N ASN A 59 -12.17 -2.53 -5.03
CA ASN A 59 -12.33 -1.81 -3.78
C ASN A 59 -11.37 -0.60 -3.69
N ALA A 60 -11.36 0.22 -4.75
CA ALA A 60 -10.27 1.12 -5.11
C ALA A 60 -9.73 1.97 -3.94
N LEU A 61 -10.59 2.76 -3.28
CA LEU A 61 -10.18 3.67 -2.18
C LEU A 61 -9.63 2.91 -0.98
N ARG A 62 -10.25 1.78 -0.60
CA ARG A 62 -9.74 0.96 0.50
C ARG A 62 -8.40 0.31 0.11
N THR A 63 -8.28 -0.22 -1.10
CA THR A 63 -7.01 -0.81 -1.56
C THR A 63 -5.90 0.23 -1.56
N LEU A 64 -6.19 1.45 -2.04
CA LEU A 64 -5.30 2.60 -1.93
C LEU A 64 -4.86 2.87 -0.49
N THR A 65 -5.80 3.03 0.44
CA THR A 65 -5.46 3.33 1.85
C THR A 65 -4.67 2.19 2.49
N ALA A 66 -4.94 0.94 2.10
CA ALA A 66 -4.18 -0.20 2.58
C ALA A 66 -2.76 -0.23 2.00
N MET A 67 -2.57 0.17 0.75
CA MET A 67 -1.23 0.34 0.17
C MET A 67 -0.47 1.40 0.95
N ALA A 68 -1.02 2.60 1.12
CA ALA A 68 -0.41 3.64 1.95
C ALA A 68 -0.09 3.14 3.38
N ARG A 69 -1.02 2.43 4.04
CA ARG A 69 -0.81 2.04 5.43
C ARG A 69 0.19 0.88 5.61
N TRP A 70 0.14 -0.13 4.75
CA TRP A 70 0.80 -1.42 4.98
C TRP A 70 1.95 -1.70 4.02
N LYS A 71 1.98 -1.01 2.88
CA LYS A 71 3.12 -0.96 1.98
C LYS A 71 3.84 0.36 2.27
N PRO A 72 5.19 0.38 2.37
CA PRO A 72 5.93 1.61 2.64
C PRO A 72 5.94 2.55 1.41
N GLU A 73 4.76 2.96 0.93
CA GLU A 73 4.55 3.83 -0.23
C GLU A 73 3.85 5.15 0.17
N SER A 74 4.15 6.22 -0.57
CA SER A 74 3.47 7.52 -0.41
C SER A 74 2.01 7.43 -0.85
N GLY A 75 1.18 8.37 -0.39
CA GLY A 75 -0.22 8.47 -0.82
C GLY A 75 -0.33 8.66 -2.33
N SER A 76 0.48 9.57 -2.90
CA SER A 76 0.63 9.82 -4.35
C SER A 76 0.88 8.53 -5.14
N LYS A 77 1.93 7.77 -4.78
CA LYS A 77 2.24 6.47 -5.43
C LYS A 77 1.10 5.47 -5.29
N ALA A 78 0.42 5.43 -4.15
CA ALA A 78 -0.73 4.56 -3.97
C ALA A 78 -1.90 4.96 -4.88
N VAL A 79 -2.15 6.26 -5.10
CA VAL A 79 -3.15 6.71 -6.11
C VAL A 79 -2.73 6.27 -7.50
N THR A 80 -1.48 6.52 -7.91
CA THR A 80 -0.99 6.10 -9.23
C THR A 80 -1.12 4.61 -9.46
N HIS A 81 -0.81 3.79 -8.45
CA HIS A 81 -0.96 2.33 -8.56
C HIS A 81 -2.40 1.87 -8.77
N ILE A 82 -3.40 2.64 -8.33
CA ILE A 82 -4.82 2.30 -8.46
C ILE A 82 -5.44 2.96 -9.69
N ALA A 83 -5.36 4.28 -9.78
CA ALA A 83 -6.10 5.09 -10.74
C ALA A 83 -5.24 5.68 -11.86
N GLY A 84 -3.91 5.68 -11.73
CA GLY A 84 -3.01 6.18 -12.77
C GLY A 84 -2.85 5.21 -13.96
N PRO A 85 -2.11 5.61 -15.01
CA PRO A 85 -1.86 4.78 -16.18
C PRO A 85 -1.27 3.41 -15.83
N GLY A 86 -1.90 2.35 -16.33
CA GLY A 86 -1.51 0.97 -16.02
C GLY A 86 -1.94 0.48 -14.63
N GLY A 87 -2.62 1.30 -13.83
CA GLY A 87 -3.07 1.00 -12.46
C GLY A 87 -4.14 -0.09 -12.35
N GLU A 88 -4.53 -0.42 -11.12
CA GLU A 88 -5.49 -1.51 -10.84
C GLU A 88 -6.86 -1.33 -11.52
N LEU A 89 -7.37 -0.09 -11.63
CA LEU A 89 -8.62 0.15 -12.34
C LEU A 89 -8.51 -0.34 -13.79
N GLN A 90 -7.45 0.08 -14.50
CA GLN A 90 -7.17 -0.36 -15.86
C GLN A 90 -6.94 -1.87 -15.94
N ARG A 91 -6.15 -2.45 -15.03
CA ARG A 91 -5.88 -3.90 -15.00
C ARG A 91 -7.16 -4.71 -14.82
N SER A 92 -8.12 -4.22 -14.03
CA SER A 92 -9.39 -4.89 -13.76
C SER A 92 -10.26 -5.06 -15.02
N ALA A 93 -10.06 -4.23 -16.04
CA ALA A 93 -10.75 -4.34 -17.32
C ALA A 93 -10.19 -5.46 -18.21
N GLY A 94 -8.92 -5.84 -18.06
CA GLY A 94 -8.26 -6.84 -18.91
C GLY A 94 -8.39 -6.49 -20.40
N ASP A 95 -8.81 -7.46 -21.22
CA ASP A 95 -9.00 -7.31 -22.67
C ASP A 95 -10.09 -6.29 -23.07
N ARG A 96 -10.87 -5.80 -22.11
CA ARG A 96 -11.94 -4.81 -22.31
C ARG A 96 -11.44 -3.37 -22.20
N TRP A 97 -10.23 -3.17 -21.69
CA TRP A 97 -9.59 -1.85 -21.60
C TRP A 97 -9.62 -1.11 -22.94
N ARG A 98 -10.02 0.15 -22.94
CA ARG A 98 -10.21 1.02 -24.14
C ARG A 98 -11.22 0.52 -25.18
N ARG A 99 -12.02 -0.50 -24.87
CA ARG A 99 -13.10 -0.99 -25.75
C ARG A 99 -14.49 -0.63 -25.23
N THR A 100 -14.68 -0.72 -23.92
CA THR A 100 -16.00 -0.55 -23.28
C THR A 100 -16.06 0.62 -22.28
N GLY A 101 -14.93 1.31 -22.04
CA GLY A 101 -14.78 2.28 -20.95
C GLY A 101 -14.59 1.62 -19.57
N GLU A 102 -14.55 0.29 -19.49
CA GLU A 102 -14.19 -0.39 -18.24
C GLU A 102 -12.75 -0.07 -17.84
N GLY A 103 -12.55 0.08 -16.53
CA GLY A 103 -11.27 0.42 -15.92
C GLY A 103 -10.89 1.90 -16.00
N GLU A 104 -11.67 2.73 -16.69
CA GLU A 104 -11.41 4.17 -16.81
C GLU A 104 -11.88 4.90 -15.56
N GLY A 105 -11.03 5.78 -15.03
CA GLY A 105 -11.39 6.62 -13.89
C GLY A 105 -10.22 7.39 -13.32
N GLY A 106 -10.51 8.06 -12.20
CA GLY A 106 -9.55 8.84 -11.45
C GLY A 106 -9.96 8.96 -9.98
N ILE A 107 -8.99 9.29 -9.14
CA ILE A 107 -9.19 9.49 -7.71
C ILE A 107 -8.62 10.86 -7.37
N ILE A 108 -9.36 11.62 -6.56
CA ILE A 108 -8.82 12.73 -5.79
C ILE A 108 -8.89 12.38 -4.30
N GLY A 109 -8.01 12.94 -3.50
CA GLY A 109 -8.04 12.72 -2.05
C GLY A 109 -7.12 13.65 -1.28
N ILE A 110 -7.24 13.57 0.02
CA ILE A 110 -6.36 14.23 0.98
C ILE A 110 -5.89 13.15 1.95
N GLU A 111 -4.58 13.00 2.05
CA GLU A 111 -3.95 12.25 3.12
C GLU A 111 -3.64 13.18 4.28
N SER A 112 -3.91 12.72 5.51
CA SER A 112 -3.40 13.30 6.74
C SER A 112 -2.61 12.26 7.50
N VAL A 113 -1.39 12.63 7.91
CA VAL A 113 -0.55 11.79 8.74
C VAL A 113 -0.22 12.50 10.05
N VAL A 114 -0.41 11.78 11.15
CA VAL A 114 -0.09 12.25 12.50
C VAL A 114 0.91 11.30 13.13
N VAL A 115 2.03 11.84 13.56
CA VAL A 115 3.12 11.12 14.20
C VAL A 115 3.14 11.47 15.68
N ARG A 116 3.17 10.45 16.54
CA ARG A 116 3.19 10.62 18.00
C ARG A 116 4.38 9.93 18.63
N ASP A 117 4.95 10.54 19.67
CA ASP A 117 6.00 9.95 20.48
C ASP A 117 5.46 8.79 21.37
N SER A 118 6.34 8.25 22.20
CA SER A 118 6.00 7.17 23.13
C SER A 118 5.04 7.58 24.27
N HIS A 119 4.90 8.88 24.53
CA HIS A 119 3.96 9.46 25.49
C HIS A 119 2.62 9.86 24.85
N GLY A 120 2.46 9.63 23.54
CA GLY A 120 1.27 9.99 22.78
C GLY A 120 1.21 11.46 22.35
N GLN A 121 2.27 12.25 22.56
CA GLN A 121 2.36 13.63 22.12
C GLN A 121 2.56 13.69 20.61
N VAL A 122 1.82 14.58 19.94
CA VAL A 122 1.99 14.80 18.49
C VAL A 122 3.30 15.54 18.25
N ILE A 123 4.20 14.92 17.48
CA ILE A 123 5.52 15.47 17.14
C ILE A 123 5.63 15.90 15.68
N GLU A 124 4.75 15.38 14.81
CA GLU A 124 4.69 15.77 13.40
C GLU A 124 3.26 15.58 12.88
N THR A 125 2.83 16.51 12.04
CA THR A 125 1.62 16.39 11.22
C THR A 125 1.95 16.78 9.79
N ARG A 126 1.47 16.02 8.82
CA ARG A 126 1.58 16.36 7.40
C ARG A 126 0.27 16.06 6.68
N SER A 127 0.04 16.79 5.60
CA SER A 127 -1.08 16.58 4.69
C SER A 127 -0.56 16.54 3.27
N GLU A 128 -1.19 15.75 2.41
CA GLU A 128 -0.83 15.65 0.99
C GLU A 128 -2.12 15.63 0.17
N ILE A 129 -2.15 16.43 -0.90
CA ILE A 129 -3.20 16.38 -1.91
C ILE A 129 -2.85 15.25 -2.86
N LEU A 130 -3.80 14.34 -3.06
CA LEU A 130 -3.60 13.16 -3.88
C LEU A 130 -4.51 13.24 -5.11
N MET A 131 -3.96 13.02 -6.30
CA MET A 131 -4.77 12.93 -7.51
C MET A 131 -4.05 12.16 -8.61
N ASP A 132 -4.75 11.25 -9.28
CA ASP A 132 -4.27 10.61 -10.50
C ASP A 132 -5.47 10.01 -11.26
N PHE A 133 -5.29 9.78 -12.56
CA PHE A 133 -6.31 9.25 -13.46
C PHE A 133 -5.70 8.55 -14.67
N ASN A 134 -6.44 7.61 -15.26
CA ASN A 134 -5.98 6.83 -16.42
C ASN A 134 -6.83 7.06 -17.68
N CYS A 135 -7.88 7.88 -17.56
CA CYS A 135 -8.77 8.24 -18.65
C CYS A 135 -8.22 9.43 -19.45
N GLY A 136 -8.95 9.87 -20.49
CA GLY A 136 -8.54 10.98 -21.34
C GLY A 136 -8.45 12.34 -20.64
N GLY A 137 -8.97 12.46 -19.41
CA GLY A 137 -8.93 13.68 -18.61
C GLY A 137 -9.82 13.56 -17.36
N MET A 138 -9.45 14.27 -16.30
CA MET A 138 -10.23 14.37 -15.07
C MET A 138 -10.33 15.83 -14.63
N PHE A 139 -11.53 16.39 -14.71
CA PHE A 139 -11.84 17.71 -14.16
C PHE A 139 -11.59 17.70 -12.65
N ARG A 140 -10.60 18.46 -12.21
CA ARG A 140 -10.22 18.54 -10.80
C ARG A 140 -9.71 19.93 -10.45
N ALA A 141 -9.89 20.30 -9.20
CA ALA A 141 -9.41 21.54 -8.63
C ALA A 141 -8.95 21.29 -7.20
N TRP A 142 -7.96 22.05 -6.76
CA TRP A 142 -7.40 21.97 -5.41
C TRP A 142 -6.86 23.34 -4.98
N ILE A 143 -6.49 23.46 -3.72
CA ILE A 143 -5.76 24.62 -3.20
C ILE A 143 -4.31 24.18 -3.02
N ASP A 144 -3.35 24.88 -3.62
CA ASP A 144 -1.94 24.56 -3.46
C ASP A 144 -1.40 24.96 -2.07
N ASP A 145 -0.12 24.68 -1.82
CA ASP A 145 0.54 24.99 -0.55
C ASP A 145 0.67 26.51 -0.29
N GLU A 146 0.55 27.35 -1.33
CA GLU A 146 0.54 28.80 -1.22
C GLU A 146 -0.87 29.37 -0.94
N GLY A 147 -1.89 28.50 -0.95
CA GLY A 147 -3.29 28.89 -0.76
C GLY A 147 -3.99 29.35 -2.04
N ASN A 148 -3.36 29.17 -3.22
CA ASN A 148 -3.94 29.56 -4.49
C ASN A 148 -4.84 28.44 -5.04
N PRO A 149 -5.99 28.79 -5.66
CA PRO A 149 -6.82 27.82 -6.34
C PRO A 149 -6.17 27.37 -7.65
N GLN A 150 -6.08 26.05 -7.83
CA GLN A 150 -5.58 25.39 -9.02
C GLN A 150 -6.71 24.59 -9.67
N MET A 151 -6.65 24.44 -11.00
CA MET A 151 -7.57 23.59 -11.76
C MET A 151 -6.85 22.97 -12.95
N SER A 152 -7.06 21.67 -13.17
CA SER A 152 -6.56 20.97 -14.34
C SER A 152 -7.58 19.94 -14.83
N ILE A 153 -7.42 19.53 -16.09
CA ILE A 153 -8.26 18.52 -16.74
C ILE A 153 -7.36 17.43 -17.32
N PHE A 154 -6.36 17.82 -18.10
CA PHE A 154 -5.44 16.93 -18.80
C PHE A 154 -4.09 16.90 -18.08
N SER A 155 -3.26 15.90 -18.33
CA SER A 155 -1.93 15.70 -17.70
C SER A 155 -0.84 16.61 -18.27
N ASN A 156 -1.18 17.87 -18.58
CA ASN A 156 -0.37 18.71 -19.47
C ASN A 156 0.58 19.66 -18.74
N GLU A 157 0.54 19.73 -17.40
CA GLU A 157 1.35 20.66 -16.62
C GLU A 157 2.24 19.94 -15.59
N PRO A 158 3.46 20.45 -15.29
CA PRO A 158 4.33 19.89 -14.26
C PRO A 158 3.70 19.85 -12.85
N SER A 159 2.71 20.71 -12.60
CA SER A 159 1.92 20.77 -11.36
C SER A 159 0.98 19.57 -11.20
N ASP A 160 0.83 18.74 -12.23
CA ASP A 160 0.02 17.52 -12.21
C ASP A 160 0.81 16.28 -11.77
N ASP A 161 2.15 16.38 -11.66
CA ASP A 161 3.05 15.31 -11.20
C ASP A 161 3.30 15.39 -9.67
N LEU A 162 2.23 15.53 -8.86
CA LEU A 162 2.32 15.53 -7.38
C LEU A 162 2.58 14.13 -6.79
#